data_AF-A0A537L3Z0-F1
#
_entry.id   AF-A0A537L3Z0-F1
#
_cell.length_a   1.000
_cell.length_b   1.000
_cell.length_c   1.000
_cell.angle_alpha   90.00
_cell.angle_beta   90.00
_cell.angle_gamma   90.00
#
_symmetry.space_group_name_H-M   'P 1'
#
loop_
_entity.id
_entity.type
_entity.pdbx_description
1 polymer ?
#
loop_
_entity_poly.entity_id
_entity_poly.type
_entity_poly.pdbx_seq_one_letter_code
_entity_poly.pdbx_strand_id
1 'polypeptide(L)'
;MPKIDRELCRKAAAECVELARATTDPERRQVLLTRAQEWLKLAYAEPSGQLEGLLAGFNEEQMDSKNEERAPVPSSQPQRQEVQQQQSKMKPDDETA
;
A
#
# COMPACT_ATOMS: atom_id res chain seq x y z
N MET A 1 12.04 11.09 -1.04
CA MET A 1 11.06 11.81 -1.86
C MET A 1 10.88 13.21 -1.28
N PRO A 2 10.81 14.27 -2.10
CA PRO A 2 10.51 15.61 -1.60
C PRO A 2 9.15 15.59 -0.91
N LYS A 3 9.05 16.22 0.26
CA LYS A 3 7.77 16.39 0.96
C LYS A 3 6.88 17.28 0.11
N ILE A 4 5.72 16.76 -0.30
CA ILE A 4 4.73 17.55 -1.02
C ILE A 4 4.19 18.60 -0.05
N ASP A 5 4.34 19.86 -0.40
CA ASP A 5 3.72 20.97 0.34
C ASP A 5 2.24 21.03 -0.02
N ARG A 6 1.41 20.46 0.86
CA ARG A 6 -0.03 20.36 0.68
C ARG A 6 -0.71 21.72 0.62
N GLU A 7 -0.18 22.73 1.31
CA GLU A 7 -0.74 24.09 1.25
C GLU A 7 -0.43 24.76 -0.08
N LEU A 8 0.80 24.62 -0.57
CA LEU A 8 1.18 25.08 -1.89
C LEU A 8 0.31 24.43 -2.98
N CYS A 9 0.06 23.12 -2.88
CA CYS A 9 -0.84 22.42 -3.79
C CYS A 9 -2.27 22.98 -3.75
N ARG A 10 -2.83 23.24 -2.56
CA ARG A 10 -4.17 23.86 -2.43
C ARG A 10 -4.21 25.25 -3.05
N LYS A 11 -3.17 26.06 -2.84
CA LYS A 11 -3.07 27.40 -3.42
C LYS A 11 -2.99 27.35 -4.95
N ALA A 12 -2.14 26.49 -5.50
CA ALA A 12 -1.99 26.30 -6.94
C ALA A 12 -3.31 25.81 -7.59
N ALA A 13 -4.06 24.94 -6.91
CA ALA A 13 -5.38 24.52 -7.36
C ALA A 13 -6.38 25.69 -7.41
N ALA A 14 -6.40 26.53 -6.37
CA ALA A 14 -7.28 27.70 -6.32
C ALA A 14 -6.96 28.69 -7.45
N GLU A 15 -5.68 28.98 -7.69
CA GLU A 15 -5.23 29.84 -8.79
C GLU A 15 -5.67 29.29 -10.17
N CYS A 16 -5.55 27.97 -10.38
CA CYS A 16 -6.02 27.33 -11.61
C CYS A 16 -7.54 27.51 -11.80
N VAL A 17 -8.34 27.41 -10.73
CA VAL A 17 -9.79 27.62 -10.79
C VAL A 17 -10.14 29.07 -11.11
N GLU A 18 -9.46 30.04 -10.50
CA GLU A 18 -9.68 31.46 -10.78
C GLU A 18 -9.34 31.82 -12.22
N LEU A 19 -8.22 31.29 -12.75
CA LEU A 19 -7.88 31.44 -14.17
C LEU A 19 -8.91 30.77 -15.10
N ALA A 20 -9.46 29.62 -14.70
CA ALA A 20 -10.48 28.92 -15.48
C ALA A 20 -11.80 29.71 -15.56
N ARG A 21 -12.14 30.46 -14.50
CA ARG A 21 -13.29 31.37 -14.47
C ARG A 21 -13.08 32.60 -15.34
N ALA A 22 -11.85 33.13 -15.37
CA ALA A 22 -11.51 34.32 -16.14
C ALA A 22 -11.36 34.06 -17.66
N THR A 23 -11.08 32.82 -18.08
CA THR A 23 -10.90 32.49 -19.50
C THR A 23 -12.23 32.26 -20.22
N THR A 24 -12.34 32.78 -21.44
CA THR A 24 -13.45 32.51 -22.37
C THR A 24 -13.18 31.31 -23.28
N ASP A 25 -11.92 30.93 -23.42
CA ASP A 25 -11.50 29.79 -24.23
C ASP A 25 -11.86 28.46 -23.53
N PRO A 26 -12.67 27.59 -24.16
CA PRO A 26 -13.16 26.36 -23.54
C PRO A 26 -12.07 25.29 -23.36
N GLU A 27 -11.11 25.19 -24.28
CA GLU A 27 -10.03 24.20 -24.18
C GLU A 27 -9.08 24.55 -23.04
N ARG A 28 -8.68 25.82 -22.95
CA ARG A 28 -7.85 26.36 -21.87
C ARG A 28 -8.55 26.26 -20.53
N ARG A 29 -9.86 26.51 -20.47
CA ARG A 29 -10.66 26.29 -19.25
C ARG A 29 -10.54 24.84 -18.80
N GLN A 30 -10.72 23.88 -19.71
CA GLN A 30 -10.64 22.47 -19.38
C GLN A 30 -9.25 22.09 -18.87
N VAL A 31 -8.19 22.57 -19.52
CA VAL A 31 -6.80 22.33 -19.07
C VAL A 31 -6.58 22.85 -17.64
N LEU A 32 -7.01 24.07 -17.34
CA LEU A 32 -6.86 24.67 -16.02
C LEU A 32 -7.63 23.89 -14.94
N LEU A 33 -8.86 23.44 -15.24
CA LEU A 33 -9.64 22.62 -14.33
C LEU A 33 -8.99 21.25 -14.08
N THR A 34 -8.45 20.62 -15.12
CA THR A 34 -7.68 19.37 -14.98
C THR A 34 -6.46 19.57 -14.09
N ARG A 35 -5.70 20.66 -14.27
CA ARG A 35 -4.55 20.98 -13.40
C ARG A 35 -4.97 21.23 -11.96
N ALA A 36 -6.09 21.92 -11.72
CA ALA A 36 -6.62 22.10 -10.38
C ALA A 36 -6.92 20.75 -9.70
N GLN A 37 -7.52 19.81 -10.43
CA GLN A 37 -7.79 18.46 -9.92
C GLN A 37 -6.51 17.70 -9.58
N GLU A 38 -5.48 17.77 -10.42
CA GLU A 38 -4.18 17.13 -10.15
C GLU A 38 -3.54 17.69 -8.87
N TRP A 39 -3.57 19.01 -8.69
CA TRP A 39 -3.07 19.63 -7.47
C TRP A 39 -3.83 19.18 -6.22
N LEU A 40 -5.15 19.04 -6.30
CA LEU A 40 -5.96 18.55 -5.18
C LEU A 40 -5.65 17.08 -4.85
N LYS A 41 -5.41 16.24 -5.87
CA LYS A 41 -4.97 14.85 -5.64
C LYS A 41 -3.66 14.81 -4.84
N LEU A 42 -2.71 15.69 -5.15
CA LEU A 42 -1.44 15.78 -4.41
C LEU A 42 -1.63 16.34 -3.00
N ALA A 43 -2.50 17.34 -2.84
CA ALA A 43 -2.78 17.97 -1.54
C ALA A 43 -3.44 17.01 -0.54
N TYR A 44 -4.25 16.09 -1.02
CA TYR A 44 -5.03 15.15 -0.22
C TYR A 44 -4.59 13.69 -0.37
N ALA A 45 -3.49 13.42 -1.06
CA ALA A 45 -2.91 12.08 -1.09
C ALA A 45 -2.54 11.68 0.34
N GLU A 46 -3.15 10.60 0.82
CA GLU A 46 -2.75 9.96 2.06
C GLU A 46 -1.29 9.51 1.94
N PRO A 47 -0.45 9.74 2.97
CA PRO A 47 0.89 9.16 2.97
C PRO A 47 0.72 7.65 2.90
N SER A 48 1.33 7.00 1.91
CA SER A 48 1.19 5.56 1.67
C SER A 48 1.42 4.71 2.93
N GLY A 49 2.25 5.18 3.87
CA GLY A 49 2.54 4.49 5.13
C GLY A 49 1.57 4.73 6.30
N GLN A 50 0.56 5.61 6.18
CA GLN A 50 -0.35 5.87 7.30
C GLN A 50 -1.32 4.71 7.53
N LEU A 51 -1.81 4.09 6.45
CA LEU A 51 -2.61 2.87 6.54
C LEU A 51 -1.80 1.70 7.08
N GLU A 52 -0.56 1.53 6.61
CA GLU A 52 0.34 0.48 7.11
C GLU A 52 0.68 0.67 8.59
N GLY A 53 0.88 1.91 9.04
CA GLY A 53 1.05 2.22 10.47
C GLY A 53 -0.19 1.92 11.31
N LEU A 54 -1.39 2.28 10.81
CA LEU A 54 -2.66 1.96 11.47
C LEU A 54 -2.89 0.43 11.55
N LEU A 55 -2.59 -0.29 10.47
CA LEU A 55 -2.69 -1.75 10.44
C LEU A 55 -1.68 -2.41 11.37
N ALA A 56 -0.44 -1.89 11.44
CA ALA A 56 0.58 -2.38 12.36
C ALA A 56 0.14 -2.18 13.82
N GLY A 57 -0.34 -0.98 14.19
CA GLY A 57 -0.83 -0.70 15.53
C GLY A 57 -2.03 -1.56 15.92
N PHE A 58 -3.00 -1.72 15.01
CA PHE A 58 -4.15 -2.61 15.24
C PHE A 58 -3.73 -4.07 15.46
N ASN A 59 -2.76 -4.56 14.68
CA ASN A 59 -2.25 -5.93 14.83
C ASN A 59 -1.49 -6.12 16.16
N GLU A 60 -0.75 -5.10 16.62
CA GLU A 60 -0.06 -5.10 17.91
C GLU A 60 -1.06 -5.18 19.08
N GLU A 61 -2.08 -4.33 19.07
CA GLU A 61 -3.16 -4.31 20.08
C GLU A 61 -3.91 -5.66 20.17
N GLN A 62 -4.14 -6.31 19.02
CA GLN A 62 -4.77 -7.63 18.96
C GLN A 62 -3.89 -8.77 19.50
N MET A 63 -2.56 -8.63 19.45
CA MET A 63 -1.62 -9.61 19.99
C MET A 63 -1.45 -9.45 21.50
N ASP A 64 -1.46 -8.21 22.01
CA ASP A 64 -1.40 -7.92 23.45
C ASP A 64 -2.70 -8.33 24.17
N SER A 65 -3.85 -8.11 23.54
CA SER A 65 -5.17 -8.50 24.10
C SER A 65 -5.35 -10.03 24.23
N LYS A 66 -4.52 -10.84 23.55
CA LYS A 66 -4.55 -12.32 23.65
C LYS A 66 -3.65 -12.88 24.76
N ASN A 67 -2.90 -12.02 25.46
CA ASN A 67 -1.99 -12.46 26.52
C ASN A 67 -2.63 -12.50 27.92
N GLU A 68 -3.77 -11.85 28.15
CA GLU A 68 -4.44 -11.83 29.47
C GLU A 68 -5.44 -12.98 29.70
N GLU A 69 -5.78 -13.78 28.68
CA GLU A 69 -6.73 -14.90 28.82
C GLU A 69 -6.14 -16.30 28.57
N ARG A 70 -4.81 -16.46 28.64
CA ARG A 70 -4.20 -17.79 28.55
C ARG A 70 -3.87 -18.35 29.93
N ALA A 71 -4.88 -18.96 30.55
CA ALA A 71 -4.63 -20.05 31.48
C ALA A 71 -3.67 -21.08 30.83
N PRO A 72 -2.72 -21.69 31.57
CA PRO A 72 -1.70 -22.54 30.98
C PRO A 72 -2.34 -23.82 30.41
N VAL A 73 -2.54 -23.87 29.10
CA VAL A 73 -2.90 -25.09 28.37
C VAL A 73 -1.64 -25.93 28.14
N PRO A 74 -1.60 -27.20 28.59
CA PRO A 74 -0.44 -28.07 28.39
C PRO A 74 -0.20 -28.33 26.91
N SER A 75 1.08 -28.27 26.53
CA SER A 75 1.60 -28.40 25.18
C SER A 75 1.42 -29.82 24.63
N SER A 76 0.39 -30.02 23.81
CA SER A 76 0.29 -31.20 22.92
C SER A 76 0.82 -30.81 21.54
N GLN A 77 2.01 -31.32 21.21
CA GLN A 77 2.68 -31.19 19.91
C GLN A 77 1.82 -31.82 18.79
N PRO A 78 1.67 -31.20 17.61
CA PRO A 78 1.35 -31.94 16.40
C PRO A 78 2.65 -32.48 15.77
N GLN A 79 2.78 -33.80 15.71
CA GLN A 79 3.79 -34.54 14.96
C GLN A 79 3.80 -34.07 13.49
N ARG A 80 4.89 -33.44 13.07
CA ARG A 80 5.27 -33.31 11.65
C ARG A 80 6.31 -34.38 11.35
N GLN A 81 5.86 -35.51 10.79
CA GLN A 81 6.75 -36.51 10.20
C GLN A 81 6.49 -36.63 8.69
N GLU A 82 7.58 -36.39 7.95
CA GLU A 82 7.99 -37.14 6.75
C GLU A 82 7.30 -36.86 5.40
N VAL A 83 7.71 -35.75 4.77
CA VAL A 83 7.72 -35.60 3.30
C VAL A 83 9.09 -35.07 2.86
N GLN A 84 10.14 -35.87 3.06
CA GLN A 84 11.45 -35.54 2.49
C GLN A 84 12.33 -36.78 2.25
N GLN A 85 11.81 -37.79 1.55
CA GLN A 85 12.64 -38.81 0.90
C GLN A 85 11.92 -39.38 -0.31
N GLN A 86 11.97 -38.69 -1.46
CA GLN A 86 11.76 -39.35 -2.75
C GLN A 86 12.31 -38.64 -3.99
N GLN A 87 13.13 -37.59 -3.86
CA GLN A 87 13.76 -36.92 -5.02
C GLN A 87 15.23 -37.31 -5.26
N SER A 88 15.61 -38.55 -4.96
CA SER A 88 16.96 -39.01 -5.24
C SER A 88 16.98 -40.47 -5.68
N LYS A 89 16.54 -40.71 -6.91
CA LYS A 89 17.13 -41.72 -7.81
C LYS A 89 16.43 -41.67 -9.16
N MET A 90 17.18 -41.24 -10.17
CA MET A 90 17.23 -41.73 -11.56
C MET A 90 17.40 -40.58 -12.55
N LYS A 91 18.66 -40.17 -12.70
CA LYS A 91 19.34 -39.94 -13.98
C LYS A 91 20.73 -40.58 -13.83
N PRO A 92 21.48 -40.90 -14.90
CA PRO A 92 21.24 -40.67 -16.34
C PRO A 92 21.41 -41.99 -17.14
N ASP A 93 21.13 -42.02 -18.44
CA ASP A 93 22.07 -42.07 -19.59
C ASP A 93 21.44 -43.12 -20.54
N ASP A 94 21.57 -43.17 -21.87
CA ASP A 94 22.23 -42.41 -22.92
C ASP A 94 21.86 -43.16 -24.23
N GLU A 95 22.18 -42.56 -25.38
CA GLU A 95 22.45 -43.22 -26.67
C GLU A 95 21.28 -43.75 -27.55
N THR A 96 21.08 -42.99 -28.64
CA THR A 96 21.11 -43.42 -30.06
C THR A 96 20.46 -44.75 -30.48
N ALA A 97 19.44 -44.66 -31.35
CA ALA A 97 19.53 -44.90 -32.79
C ALA A 97 18.18 -44.66 -33.47
#